data_AF-A0A8J2P8A0-F1
#
_entry.id   AF-A0A8J2P8A0-F1
#
_cell.length_a   1.000
_cell.length_b   1.000
_cell.length_c   1.000
_cell.angle_alpha   90.00
_cell.angle_beta   90.00
_cell.angle_gamma   90.00
#
_symmetry.space_group_name_H-M   'P 1'
#
loop_
_entity.id
_entity.type
_entity.pdbx_description
1 polymer ?
#
loop_
_entity_poly.entity_id
_entity_poly.type
_entity_poly.pdbx_seq_one_letter_code
_entity_poly.pdbx_strand_id
1 'polypeptide(L)'
;QLVNEVGLNAKTFAVYPLDICNPILELVTYGLALVAVVLSRNFGIPSCSVQFVFWFVKMICKAVPFRTALRTYSTAKDDSDQVLLLVEIISYPLIVAQFLLNCWADFGEDFQKPISDKSKPQSRASTLIVPDLLTFVSPHVLNLLIDFVNGNEEPWKGYFYASLLIMTDFATILMRNHHINMMFILAFRIKSALMSAVYRKALVLSNATRRERTVGEIVNLMSVDVAKVFDVIPFSTLLWTAPLQIGVSIYFLWLVIGPSALAGLAVLLLLIPINGVVSTKLRAYQVAQMKKKDERVKLMSEILSGIKILKLYAWEPSYQAEVLKIREMEMKTLKAAAYASAFNDFMWACSQFL
;
A
#
# COMPACT_ATOMS: atom_id res chain seq x y z
N GLN A 1 -47.67 -31.38 -50.33
CA GLN A 1 -47.30 -31.81 -48.96
C GLN A 1 -45.87 -31.39 -48.54
N LEU A 2 -45.18 -30.49 -49.27
CA LEU A 2 -43.82 -30.03 -48.94
C LEU A 2 -43.72 -28.52 -48.65
N VAL A 3 -44.84 -27.84 -48.39
CA VAL A 3 -44.87 -26.39 -48.11
C VAL A 3 -45.17 -26.08 -46.63
N ASN A 4 -45.62 -27.06 -45.84
CA ASN A 4 -45.95 -26.86 -44.42
C ASN A 4 -44.85 -27.28 -43.43
N GLU A 5 -43.73 -27.86 -43.87
CA GLU A 5 -42.63 -28.26 -42.97
C GLU A 5 -41.50 -27.23 -42.85
N VAL A 6 -41.46 -26.21 -43.71
CA VAL A 6 -40.43 -25.16 -43.64
C VAL A 6 -40.80 -24.04 -42.65
N GLY A 7 -42.06 -23.99 -42.19
CA GLY A 7 -42.55 -22.99 -41.24
C GLY A 7 -42.13 -23.21 -39.77
N LEU A 8 -41.40 -24.28 -39.45
CA LEU A 8 -41.08 -24.67 -38.07
C LEU A 8 -39.60 -24.54 -37.68
N ASN A 9 -38.72 -24.10 -38.58
CA ASN A 9 -37.28 -23.94 -38.30
C ASN A 9 -36.75 -22.52 -38.42
N ALA A 10 -37.62 -21.52 -38.51
CA ALA A 10 -37.23 -20.12 -38.36
C ALA A 10 -37.69 -19.60 -36.99
N LYS A 11 -37.07 -20.10 -35.91
CA LYS A 11 -36.79 -19.19 -34.78
C LYS A 11 -35.74 -18.21 -35.30
N THR A 12 -36.18 -17.25 -36.09
CA THR A 12 -35.45 -16.02 -36.33
C THR A 12 -35.03 -15.52 -34.96
N PHE A 13 -33.73 -15.41 -34.72
CA PHE A 13 -33.18 -14.59 -33.64
C PHE A 13 -33.80 -13.20 -33.82
N ALA A 14 -34.90 -12.94 -33.14
CA ALA A 14 -35.48 -11.62 -33.05
C ALA A 14 -34.53 -10.85 -32.13
N VAL A 15 -33.41 -10.39 -32.69
CA VAL A 15 -32.50 -9.46 -32.01
C VAL A 15 -33.35 -8.24 -31.74
N TYR A 16 -33.73 -8.04 -30.49
CA TYR A 16 -34.53 -6.90 -30.13
C TYR A 16 -33.71 -5.65 -30.47
N PRO A 17 -34.34 -4.59 -31.03
CA PRO A 17 -33.63 -3.34 -31.30
C PRO A 17 -32.89 -2.81 -30.06
N LEU A 18 -33.39 -3.14 -28.86
CA LEU A 18 -32.77 -2.83 -27.58
C LEU A 18 -31.37 -3.44 -27.38
N ASP A 19 -31.13 -4.68 -27.84
CA ASP A 19 -29.87 -5.40 -27.64
C ASP A 19 -28.74 -4.80 -28.49
N ILE A 20 -29.08 -4.15 -29.59
CA ILE A 20 -28.14 -3.41 -30.46
C ILE A 20 -27.99 -1.96 -29.97
N CYS A 21 -29.09 -1.32 -29.55
CA CYS A 21 -29.08 0.07 -29.11
C CYS A 21 -28.32 0.27 -27.80
N ASN A 22 -28.42 -0.64 -26.82
CA ASN A 22 -27.74 -0.49 -25.52
C ASN A 22 -26.21 -0.40 -25.62
N PRO A 23 -25.47 -1.31 -26.28
CA PRO A 23 -24.02 -1.21 -26.39
C PRO A 23 -23.58 0.00 -27.21
N ILE A 24 -24.34 0.40 -28.22
CA ILE A 24 -24.07 1.62 -29.00
C ILE A 24 -24.25 2.86 -28.10
N LEU A 25 -25.32 2.91 -27.33
CA LEU A 25 -25.61 4.02 -26.43
C LEU A 25 -24.54 4.09 -25.34
N GLU A 26 -24.10 2.96 -24.78
CA GLU A 26 -22.97 2.92 -23.86
C GLU A 26 -21.68 3.44 -24.50
N LEU A 27 -21.34 2.98 -25.70
CA LEU A 27 -20.11 3.40 -26.42
C LEU A 27 -20.12 4.90 -26.72
N VAL A 28 -21.26 5.46 -27.13
CA VAL A 28 -21.45 6.90 -27.32
C VAL A 28 -21.32 7.65 -25.99
N THR A 29 -21.89 7.12 -24.90
CA THR A 29 -21.83 7.77 -23.58
C THR A 29 -20.40 7.78 -23.03
N TYR A 30 -19.64 6.69 -23.16
CA TYR A 30 -18.23 6.66 -22.79
C TYR A 30 -17.36 7.54 -23.69
N GLY A 31 -17.65 7.59 -24.99
CA GLY A 31 -16.98 8.47 -25.94
C GLY A 31 -17.17 9.94 -25.58
N LEU A 32 -18.40 10.36 -25.26
CA LEU A 32 -18.71 11.71 -24.81
C LEU A 32 -18.06 12.04 -23.46
N ALA A 33 -18.06 11.09 -22.51
CA ALA A 33 -17.37 11.27 -21.23
C ALA A 33 -15.86 11.44 -21.42
N LEU A 34 -15.24 10.69 -22.33
CA LEU A 34 -13.81 10.81 -22.65
C LEU A 34 -13.49 12.16 -23.29
N VAL A 35 -14.32 12.63 -24.23
CA VAL A 35 -14.18 13.96 -24.84
C VAL A 35 -14.35 15.06 -23.78
N ALA A 36 -15.35 14.96 -22.91
CA ALA A 36 -15.57 15.93 -21.83
C ALA A 36 -14.38 15.98 -20.86
N VAL A 37 -13.74 14.84 -20.57
CA VAL A 37 -12.52 14.77 -19.75
C VAL A 37 -11.35 15.44 -20.45
N VAL A 38 -11.11 15.15 -21.74
CA VAL A 38 -10.03 15.77 -22.52
C VAL A 38 -10.22 17.28 -22.62
N LEU A 39 -11.45 17.74 -22.85
CA LEU A 39 -11.78 19.16 -22.86
C LEU A 39 -11.55 19.79 -21.49
N SER A 40 -12.04 19.18 -20.40
CA SER A 40 -11.82 19.69 -19.04
C SER A 40 -10.34 19.84 -18.71
N ARG A 41 -9.50 18.88 -19.13
CA ARG A 41 -8.04 18.93 -18.98
C ARG A 41 -7.42 20.07 -19.79
N ASN A 42 -7.87 20.27 -21.02
CA ASN A 42 -7.37 21.36 -21.88
C ASN A 42 -7.76 22.75 -21.35
N PHE A 43 -8.90 22.87 -20.67
CA PHE A 43 -9.34 24.11 -20.02
C PHE A 43 -8.79 24.30 -18.60
N GLY A 44 -7.97 23.37 -18.10
CA GLY A 44 -7.42 23.42 -16.74
C GLY A 44 -8.45 23.23 -15.63
N ILE A 45 -9.65 22.73 -15.96
CA ILE A 45 -10.71 22.40 -15.01
C ILE A 45 -10.42 20.99 -14.47
N PRO A 46 -10.49 20.77 -13.15
CA PRO A 46 -10.21 19.46 -12.58
C PRO A 46 -11.31 18.46 -13.03
N SER A 47 -10.88 17.40 -13.73
CA SER A 47 -11.74 16.43 -14.46
C SER A 47 -12.52 15.46 -13.56
N CYS A 48 -12.17 15.42 -12.28
CA CYS A 48 -12.80 14.71 -11.17
C CYS A 48 -14.30 15.00 -11.04
N SER A 49 -14.73 16.26 -11.16
CA SER A 49 -16.14 16.66 -11.05
C SER A 49 -17.00 16.04 -12.16
N VAL A 50 -16.50 16.05 -13.40
CA VAL A 50 -17.18 15.46 -14.57
C VAL A 50 -17.24 13.93 -14.45
N GLN A 51 -16.16 13.30 -14.01
CA GLN A 51 -16.10 11.86 -13.75
C GLN A 51 -17.05 11.45 -12.61
N PHE A 52 -17.06 12.19 -11.50
CA PHE A 52 -17.96 11.94 -10.37
C PHE A 52 -19.43 11.91 -10.81
N VAL A 53 -19.88 12.95 -11.53
CA VAL A 53 -21.26 13.05 -12.02
C VAL A 53 -21.59 11.91 -12.99
N PHE A 54 -20.68 11.59 -13.90
CA PHE A 54 -20.84 10.48 -14.85
C PHE A 54 -21.04 9.14 -14.12
N TRP A 55 -20.15 8.79 -13.19
CA TRP A 55 -20.23 7.53 -12.47
C TRP A 55 -21.41 7.48 -11.49
N PHE A 56 -21.80 8.61 -10.89
CA PHE A 56 -22.98 8.71 -10.04
C PHE A 56 -24.28 8.43 -10.80
N VAL A 57 -24.46 9.08 -11.95
CA VAL A 57 -25.63 8.87 -12.80
C VAL A 57 -25.66 7.43 -13.30
N LYS A 58 -24.50 6.89 -13.70
CA LYS A 58 -24.40 5.50 -14.15
C LYS A 58 -24.73 4.49 -13.05
N MET A 59 -24.31 4.73 -11.82
CA MET A 59 -24.67 3.92 -10.65
C MET A 59 -26.19 3.89 -10.42
N ILE A 60 -26.85 5.06 -10.48
CA ILE A 60 -28.31 5.13 -10.28
C ILE A 60 -29.03 4.41 -11.42
N CYS A 61 -28.65 4.68 -12.66
CA CYS A 61 -29.30 4.11 -13.85
C CYS A 61 -29.13 2.59 -13.93
N LYS A 62 -27.98 2.04 -13.53
CA LYS A 62 -27.72 0.60 -13.56
C LYS A 62 -28.28 -0.16 -12.35
N ALA A 63 -28.77 0.53 -11.32
CA ALA A 63 -29.38 -0.11 -10.14
C ALA A 63 -30.67 -0.88 -10.48
N VAL A 64 -31.47 -0.36 -11.41
CA VAL A 64 -32.74 -0.98 -11.84
C VAL A 64 -32.51 -2.21 -12.71
N PRO A 65 -31.64 -2.18 -13.74
CA PRO A 65 -31.18 -3.37 -14.46
C PRO A 65 -30.57 -4.41 -13.53
N PHE A 66 -29.67 -4.02 -12.61
CA PHE A 66 -29.08 -4.95 -11.64
C PHE A 66 -30.13 -5.70 -10.81
N ARG A 67 -31.12 -4.97 -10.26
CA ARG A 67 -32.21 -5.58 -9.49
C ARG A 67 -33.05 -6.53 -10.34
N THR A 68 -33.29 -6.18 -11.60
CA THR A 68 -34.03 -7.00 -12.54
C THR A 68 -33.22 -8.24 -12.92
N ALA A 69 -31.92 -8.09 -13.16
CA ALA A 69 -31.01 -9.18 -13.48
C ALA A 69 -30.95 -10.22 -12.36
N LEU A 70 -30.88 -9.77 -11.10
CA LEU A 70 -30.93 -10.67 -9.94
C LEU A 70 -32.22 -11.49 -9.87
N ARG A 71 -33.36 -10.92 -10.25
CA ARG A 71 -34.67 -11.61 -10.19
C ARG A 71 -34.88 -12.57 -11.36
N THR A 72 -34.43 -12.19 -12.54
CA THR A 72 -34.69 -12.94 -13.77
C THR A 72 -33.67 -14.05 -14.00
N TYR A 73 -32.47 -13.95 -13.41
CA TYR A 73 -31.40 -14.93 -13.57
C TYR A 73 -31.82 -16.36 -13.22
N SER A 74 -32.57 -16.57 -12.13
CA SER A 74 -33.03 -17.91 -11.74
C SER A 74 -34.11 -18.50 -12.66
N THR A 75 -34.77 -17.65 -13.45
CA THR A 75 -35.85 -18.01 -14.37
C THR A 75 -35.43 -18.03 -15.84
N ALA A 76 -34.20 -17.60 -16.14
CA ALA A 76 -33.68 -17.51 -17.49
C ALA A 76 -33.44 -18.92 -18.06
N LYS A 77 -34.05 -19.21 -19.20
CA LYS A 77 -34.09 -20.54 -19.83
C LYS A 77 -33.09 -20.72 -20.97
N ASP A 78 -32.47 -19.63 -21.41
CA ASP A 78 -31.52 -19.58 -22.52
C ASP A 78 -30.12 -19.19 -22.02
N ASP A 79 -29.09 -19.88 -22.50
CA ASP A 79 -27.71 -19.73 -22.01
C ASP A 79 -27.14 -18.33 -22.37
N SER A 80 -27.57 -17.76 -23.50
CA SER A 80 -27.13 -16.42 -23.94
C SER A 80 -27.64 -15.32 -23.01
N ASP A 81 -28.89 -15.41 -22.58
CA ASP A 81 -29.51 -14.46 -21.66
C ASP A 81 -28.89 -14.56 -20.26
N GLN A 82 -28.56 -15.78 -19.82
CA GLN A 82 -27.86 -15.99 -18.54
C GLN A 82 -26.49 -15.31 -18.51
N VAL A 83 -25.71 -15.41 -19.60
CA VAL A 83 -24.40 -14.75 -19.69
C VAL A 83 -24.54 -13.22 -19.64
N LEU A 84 -25.53 -12.65 -20.34
CA LEU A 84 -25.77 -11.21 -20.32
C LEU A 84 -26.16 -10.72 -18.91
N LEU A 85 -27.06 -11.43 -18.23
CA LEU A 85 -27.49 -11.12 -16.87
C LEU A 85 -26.33 -11.26 -15.86
N LEU A 86 -25.45 -12.25 -16.04
CA LEU A 86 -24.25 -12.40 -15.22
C LEU A 86 -23.27 -11.23 -15.39
N VAL A 87 -23.08 -10.76 -16.62
CA VAL A 87 -22.24 -9.57 -16.88
C VAL A 87 -22.83 -8.33 -16.21
N GLU A 88 -24.16 -8.16 -16.18
CA GLU A 88 -24.80 -7.06 -15.46
C GLU A 88 -24.61 -7.16 -13.93
N ILE A 89 -24.72 -8.37 -13.37
CA ILE A 89 -24.51 -8.64 -11.94
C ILE A 89 -23.06 -8.34 -11.53
N ILE A 90 -22.08 -8.69 -12.38
CA ILE A 90 -20.64 -8.49 -12.09
C ILE A 90 -20.22 -7.03 -12.35
N SER A 91 -20.74 -6.38 -13.39
CA SER A 91 -20.35 -5.02 -13.77
C SER A 91 -20.92 -3.94 -12.86
N TYR A 92 -22.08 -4.16 -12.23
CA TYR A 92 -22.69 -3.17 -11.36
C TYR A 92 -21.84 -2.80 -10.12
N PRO A 93 -21.29 -3.78 -9.35
CA PRO A 93 -20.32 -3.49 -8.29
C PRO A 93 -19.12 -2.68 -8.78
N LEU A 94 -18.55 -3.01 -9.96
CA LEU A 94 -17.44 -2.28 -10.57
C LEU A 94 -17.77 -0.79 -10.80
N ILE A 95 -18.98 -0.50 -11.26
CA ILE A 95 -19.48 0.87 -11.46
C ILE A 95 -19.59 1.63 -10.13
N VAL A 96 -20.07 0.96 -9.08
CA VAL A 96 -20.11 1.52 -7.71
C VAL A 96 -18.70 1.79 -7.21
N ALA A 97 -17.73 0.90 -7.48
CA ALA A 97 -16.30 1.11 -7.20
C ALA A 97 -15.81 2.41 -7.81
N GLN A 98 -16.04 2.56 -9.12
CA GLN A 98 -15.52 3.65 -9.92
C GLN A 98 -16.17 4.97 -9.50
N PHE A 99 -17.43 4.95 -9.08
CA PHE A 99 -18.05 6.10 -8.43
C PHE A 99 -17.34 6.45 -7.12
N LEU A 100 -17.19 5.49 -6.19
CA LEU A 100 -16.54 5.71 -4.90
C LEU A 100 -15.10 6.23 -5.06
N LEU A 101 -14.35 5.73 -6.04
CA LEU A 101 -13.01 6.21 -6.32
C LEU A 101 -12.96 7.64 -6.85
N ASN A 102 -13.93 8.01 -7.69
CA ASN A 102 -14.04 9.38 -8.16
C ASN A 102 -14.58 10.33 -7.08
N CYS A 103 -15.22 9.84 -6.01
CA CYS A 103 -15.49 10.62 -4.81
C CYS A 103 -14.20 11.03 -4.06
N TRP A 104 -13.12 10.26 -4.22
CA TRP A 104 -11.83 10.50 -3.54
C TRP A 104 -10.77 11.18 -4.40
N ALA A 105 -10.97 11.28 -5.71
CA ALA A 105 -10.01 11.86 -6.65
C ALA A 105 -9.83 13.38 -6.51
N ASP A 106 -10.58 14.03 -5.60
CA ASP A 106 -10.74 15.49 -5.55
C ASP A 106 -10.08 16.21 -4.37
N PHE A 107 -9.06 15.62 -3.75
CA PHE A 107 -8.17 16.34 -2.83
C PHE A 107 -6.92 16.83 -3.59
N GLY A 108 -7.13 17.63 -4.63
CA GLY A 108 -6.07 18.42 -5.24
C GLY A 108 -5.64 19.53 -4.29
N GLU A 109 -4.40 19.48 -3.82
CA GLU A 109 -3.87 20.51 -2.93
C GLU A 109 -3.90 21.88 -3.61
N ASP A 110 -4.56 22.85 -2.98
CA ASP A 110 -4.38 24.28 -3.22
C ASP A 110 -2.89 24.63 -3.06
N PHE A 111 -2.09 24.54 -4.13
CA PHE A 111 -0.67 24.87 -4.13
C PHE A 111 -0.38 26.38 -3.96
N GLN A 112 -1.42 27.22 -3.83
CA GLN A 112 -1.29 28.68 -3.90
C GLN A 112 -1.78 29.45 -2.66
N LYS A 113 -2.26 28.81 -1.58
CA LYS A 113 -2.68 29.58 -0.39
C LYS A 113 -1.52 29.75 0.61
N PRO A 114 -1.13 30.99 0.93
CA PRO A 114 -0.15 31.24 1.97
C PRO A 114 -0.70 30.74 3.32
N ILE A 115 0.22 30.46 4.23
CA ILE A 115 0.04 29.88 5.58
C ILE A 115 -1.04 30.64 6.36
N SER A 116 -2.30 30.32 6.12
CA SER A 116 -3.45 30.77 6.87
C SER A 116 -4.66 29.93 6.47
N ASP A 117 -4.61 28.64 6.78
CA ASP A 117 -5.84 28.01 7.26
C ASP A 117 -5.49 26.88 8.21
N LYS A 118 -6.20 26.86 9.35
CA LYS A 118 -6.20 25.78 10.32
C LYS A 118 -6.91 24.59 9.67
N SER A 119 -6.25 23.92 8.73
CA SER A 119 -6.74 22.63 8.23
C SER A 119 -6.76 21.66 9.40
N LYS A 120 -7.99 21.37 9.85
CA LYS A 120 -8.30 20.65 11.07
C LYS A 120 -7.59 19.28 11.04
N PRO A 121 -6.73 18.95 12.03
CA PRO A 121 -6.10 17.63 12.10
C PRO A 121 -7.12 16.48 12.16
N GLN A 122 -8.36 16.78 12.55
CA GLN A 122 -9.48 15.84 12.61
C GLN A 122 -9.88 15.23 11.25
N SER A 123 -9.75 15.94 10.13
CA SER A 123 -10.09 15.39 8.80
C SER A 123 -9.09 14.30 8.38
N ARG A 124 -7.79 14.49 8.68
CA ARG A 124 -6.72 13.56 8.30
C ARG A 124 -6.72 12.25 9.11
N ALA A 125 -7.13 12.30 10.38
CA ALA A 125 -7.29 11.09 11.19
C ALA A 125 -8.47 10.23 10.73
N SER A 126 -9.56 10.87 10.25
CA SER A 126 -10.74 10.16 9.75
C SER A 126 -10.46 9.32 8.49
N THR A 127 -9.50 9.75 7.65
CA THR A 127 -9.13 9.03 6.41
C THR A 127 -8.43 7.70 6.68
N LEU A 128 -7.90 7.48 7.89
CA LEU A 128 -7.15 6.29 8.25
C LEU A 128 -8.04 5.20 8.89
N ILE A 129 -9.06 5.59 9.64
CA ILE A 129 -9.94 4.64 10.34
C ILE A 129 -10.78 3.83 9.35
N VAL A 130 -11.22 4.44 8.24
CA VAL A 130 -12.06 3.80 7.23
C VAL A 130 -11.38 2.60 6.55
N PRO A 131 -10.15 2.69 6.01
CA PRO A 131 -9.47 1.53 5.41
C PRO A 131 -9.13 0.44 6.44
N ASP A 132 -8.84 0.81 7.68
CA ASP A 132 -8.57 -0.19 8.74
C ASP A 132 -9.85 -0.96 9.10
N LEU A 133 -11.02 -0.32 9.13
CA LEU A 133 -12.31 -1.00 9.30
C LEU A 133 -12.67 -1.89 8.10
N LEU A 134 -12.45 -1.41 6.87
CA LEU A 134 -12.70 -2.18 5.64
C LEU A 134 -11.84 -3.46 5.57
N THR A 135 -10.63 -3.42 6.11
CA THR A 135 -9.73 -4.59 6.17
C THR A 135 -10.36 -5.76 6.94
N PHE A 136 -11.22 -5.48 7.93
CA PHE A 136 -11.94 -6.51 8.70
C PHE A 136 -13.19 -7.05 7.99
N VAL A 137 -13.71 -6.36 6.97
CA VAL A 137 -14.88 -6.82 6.21
C VAL A 137 -14.53 -8.02 5.33
N SER A 138 -13.32 -8.03 4.76
CA SER A 138 -12.84 -9.08 3.84
C SER A 138 -12.95 -10.52 4.42
N PRO A 139 -12.40 -10.84 5.61
CA PRO A 139 -12.53 -12.18 6.20
C PRO A 139 -13.98 -12.58 6.54
N HIS A 140 -14.86 -11.62 6.85
CA HIS A 140 -16.28 -11.91 7.06
C HIS A 140 -17.00 -12.27 5.75
N VAL A 141 -16.74 -11.53 4.68
CA VAL A 141 -17.30 -11.85 3.34
C VAL A 141 -16.76 -13.20 2.85
N LEU A 142 -15.49 -13.51 3.14
CA LEU A 142 -14.91 -14.82 2.83
C LEU A 142 -15.62 -15.96 3.57
N ASN A 143 -15.95 -15.79 4.87
CA ASN A 143 -16.74 -16.79 5.60
C ASN A 143 -18.12 -17.01 4.98
N LEU A 144 -18.82 -15.95 4.57
CA LEU A 144 -20.11 -16.07 3.86
C LEU A 144 -19.96 -16.80 2.51
N LEU A 145 -18.84 -16.59 1.81
CA LEU A 145 -18.54 -17.30 0.57
C LEU A 145 -18.26 -18.78 0.82
N ILE A 146 -17.56 -19.13 1.90
CA ILE A 146 -17.32 -20.52 2.31
C ILE A 146 -18.65 -21.20 2.67
N ASP A 147 -19.51 -20.53 3.43
CA ASP A 147 -20.84 -21.04 3.79
C ASP A 147 -21.73 -21.22 2.55
N PHE A 148 -21.67 -20.29 1.59
CA PHE A 148 -22.34 -20.42 0.30
C PHE A 148 -21.88 -21.66 -0.48
N VAL A 149 -20.58 -21.95 -0.51
CA VAL A 149 -20.03 -23.13 -1.21
C VAL A 149 -20.48 -24.44 -0.55
N ASN A 150 -20.66 -24.45 0.77
CA ASN A 150 -21.15 -25.61 1.52
C ASN A 150 -22.67 -25.76 1.47
N GLY A 151 -23.40 -24.67 1.23
CA GLY A 151 -24.86 -24.61 1.14
C GLY A 151 -25.40 -24.84 -0.27
N ASN A 152 -26.67 -25.27 -0.36
CA ASN A 152 -27.37 -25.40 -1.65
C ASN A 152 -28.12 -24.09 -1.98
N GLU A 153 -27.38 -22.97 -1.98
CA GLU A 153 -27.92 -21.63 -2.19
C GLU A 153 -27.94 -21.21 -3.66
N GLU A 154 -28.75 -20.20 -3.99
CA GLU A 154 -28.88 -19.71 -5.36
C GLU A 154 -27.56 -19.09 -5.89
N PRO A 155 -27.11 -19.43 -7.12
CA PRO A 155 -25.78 -19.08 -7.63
C PRO A 155 -25.46 -17.58 -7.68
N TRP A 156 -26.46 -16.71 -7.79
CA TRP A 156 -26.24 -15.26 -7.81
C TRP A 156 -25.65 -14.72 -6.51
N LYS A 157 -25.90 -15.37 -5.36
CA LYS A 157 -25.35 -14.97 -4.06
C LYS A 157 -23.83 -15.17 -4.01
N GLY A 158 -23.34 -16.26 -4.59
CA GLY A 158 -21.91 -16.52 -4.73
C GLY A 158 -21.20 -15.45 -5.56
N TYR A 159 -21.76 -15.09 -6.71
CA TYR A 159 -21.23 -13.99 -7.55
C TYR A 159 -21.27 -12.65 -6.81
N PHE A 160 -22.34 -12.38 -6.05
CA PHE A 160 -22.44 -11.18 -5.22
C PHE A 160 -21.36 -11.13 -4.14
N TYR A 161 -21.17 -12.19 -3.34
CA TYR A 161 -20.12 -12.24 -2.31
C TYR A 161 -18.72 -12.12 -2.89
N ALA A 162 -18.43 -12.80 -4.01
CA ALA A 162 -17.14 -12.69 -4.69
C ALA A 162 -16.88 -11.28 -5.22
N SER A 163 -17.89 -10.64 -5.84
CA SER A 163 -17.77 -9.27 -6.32
C SER A 163 -17.59 -8.26 -5.18
N LEU A 164 -18.27 -8.47 -4.06
CA LEU A 164 -18.18 -7.65 -2.85
C LEU A 164 -16.78 -7.74 -2.23
N LEU A 165 -16.19 -8.94 -2.16
CA LEU A 165 -14.82 -9.16 -1.66
C LEU A 165 -13.80 -8.35 -2.47
N ILE A 166 -13.85 -8.49 -3.81
CA ILE A 166 -12.96 -7.75 -4.72
C ILE A 166 -13.15 -6.23 -4.53
N MET A 167 -14.38 -5.79 -4.37
CA MET A 167 -14.72 -4.39 -4.15
C MET A 167 -14.10 -3.83 -2.88
N THR A 168 -14.28 -4.53 -1.76
CA THR A 168 -13.79 -4.12 -0.45
C THR A 168 -12.27 -4.11 -0.42
N ASP A 169 -11.61 -5.10 -1.02
CA ASP A 169 -10.16 -5.19 -1.07
C ASP A 169 -9.58 -4.06 -1.95
N PHE A 170 -10.17 -3.82 -3.12
CA PHE A 170 -9.74 -2.76 -4.02
C PHE A 170 -9.89 -1.37 -3.39
N ALA A 171 -11.03 -1.10 -2.76
CA ALA A 171 -11.26 0.14 -2.02
C ALA A 171 -10.25 0.32 -0.89
N THR A 172 -9.99 -0.73 -0.10
CA THR A 172 -9.01 -0.73 0.99
C THR A 172 -7.60 -0.38 0.47
N ILE A 173 -7.16 -1.03 -0.61
CA ILE A 173 -5.85 -0.80 -1.22
C ILE A 173 -5.73 0.65 -1.68
N LEU A 174 -6.75 1.20 -2.35
CA LEU A 174 -6.70 2.57 -2.87
C LEU A 174 -6.68 3.61 -1.75
N MET A 175 -7.52 3.44 -0.73
CA MET A 175 -7.53 4.33 0.44
C MET A 175 -6.20 4.28 1.20
N ARG A 176 -5.62 3.09 1.39
CA ARG A 176 -4.32 2.93 2.05
C ARG A 176 -3.19 3.58 1.26
N ASN A 177 -3.15 3.39 -0.06
CA ASN A 177 -2.16 4.03 -0.92
C ASN A 177 -2.32 5.56 -0.95
N HIS A 178 -3.56 6.06 -1.01
CA HIS A 178 -3.83 7.49 -0.94
C HIS A 178 -3.34 8.10 0.38
N HIS A 179 -3.62 7.43 1.51
CA HIS A 179 -3.13 7.86 2.82
C HIS A 179 -1.59 7.89 2.87
N ILE A 180 -0.92 6.84 2.38
CA ILE A 180 0.55 6.79 2.33
C ILE A 180 1.10 7.95 1.50
N ASN A 181 0.54 8.21 0.31
CA ASN A 181 0.95 9.32 -0.54
C ASN A 181 0.79 10.68 0.15
N MET A 182 -0.35 10.92 0.81
CA MET A 182 -0.60 12.14 1.59
C MET A 182 0.41 12.32 2.73
N MET A 183 0.78 11.23 3.41
CA MET A 183 1.80 11.26 4.46
C MET A 183 3.20 11.54 3.90
N PHE A 184 3.53 11.04 2.71
CA PHE A 184 4.78 11.40 2.03
C PHE A 184 4.81 12.87 1.62
N ILE A 185 3.72 13.43 1.09
CA ILE A 185 3.63 14.86 0.76
C ILE A 185 3.82 15.71 2.02
N LEU A 186 3.18 15.34 3.13
CA LEU A 186 3.38 16.00 4.43
C LEU A 186 4.84 15.90 4.88
N ALA A 187 5.47 14.73 4.76
CA ALA A 187 6.87 14.53 5.09
C ALA A 187 7.79 15.43 4.25
N PHE A 188 7.54 15.55 2.95
CA PHE A 188 8.28 16.46 2.07
C PHE A 188 8.12 17.94 2.48
N ARG A 189 6.92 18.38 2.84
CA ARG A 189 6.67 19.75 3.31
C ARG A 189 7.42 20.04 4.60
N ILE A 190 7.38 19.11 5.57
CA ILE A 190 8.11 19.23 6.83
C ILE A 190 9.61 19.25 6.59
N LYS A 191 10.13 18.35 5.73
CA LYS A 191 11.54 18.29 5.34
C LYS A 191 12.03 19.63 4.78
N SER A 192 11.30 20.17 3.79
CA SER A 192 11.63 21.46 3.17
C SER A 192 11.56 22.63 4.15
N ALA A 193 10.55 22.66 5.02
CA ALA A 193 10.43 23.67 6.07
C ALA A 193 11.59 23.61 7.08
N LEU A 194 11.96 22.41 7.53
CA LEU A 194 13.08 22.18 8.44
C LEU A 194 14.41 22.57 7.81
N MET A 195 14.69 22.15 6.56
CA MET A 195 15.91 22.56 5.86
C MET A 195 15.99 24.08 5.73
N SER A 196 14.90 24.74 5.33
CA SER A 196 14.83 26.20 5.23
C SER A 196 15.05 26.90 6.58
N ALA A 197 14.44 26.38 7.66
CA ALA A 197 14.60 26.92 9.00
C ALA A 197 16.05 26.79 9.52
N VAL A 198 16.66 25.61 9.33
CA VAL A 198 18.06 25.36 9.71
C VAL A 198 18.99 26.26 8.90
N TYR A 199 18.77 26.37 7.59
CA TYR A 199 19.57 27.23 6.71
C TYR A 199 19.48 28.70 7.11
N ARG A 200 18.26 29.23 7.33
CA ARG A 200 18.06 30.61 7.81
C ARG A 200 18.73 30.84 9.15
N LYS A 201 18.64 29.88 10.08
CA LYS A 201 19.28 30.01 11.40
C LYS A 201 20.81 29.99 11.29
N ALA A 202 21.36 29.16 10.40
CA ALA A 202 22.80 29.10 10.14
C ALA A 202 23.37 30.42 9.61
N LEU A 203 22.59 31.19 8.84
CA LEU A 203 23.02 32.50 8.31
C LEU A 203 23.09 33.61 9.38
N VAL A 204 22.39 33.47 10.51
CA VAL A 204 22.32 34.49 11.58
C VAL A 204 22.99 34.00 12.87
N LEU A 205 23.81 32.94 12.78
CA LEU A 205 24.49 32.39 13.95
C LEU A 205 25.59 33.34 14.45
N SER A 206 25.67 33.53 15.76
CA SER A 206 26.74 34.35 16.38
C SER A 206 28.11 33.68 16.21
N ASN A 207 29.19 34.47 16.22
CA ASN A 207 30.56 33.96 16.13
C ASN A 207 30.93 33.04 17.31
N ALA A 208 30.33 33.21 18.49
CA ALA A 208 30.51 32.30 19.64
C ALA A 208 29.93 30.92 19.34
N THR A 209 28.67 30.86 18.88
CA THR A 209 28.00 29.60 18.50
C THR A 209 28.66 28.93 17.28
N ARG A 210 29.20 29.72 16.34
CA ARG A 210 29.93 29.22 15.16
C ARG A 210 31.30 28.61 15.50
N ARG A 211 31.86 28.93 16.68
CA ARG A 211 33.06 28.25 17.22
C ARG A 211 32.73 26.90 17.86
N GLU A 212 31.53 26.76 18.41
CA GLU A 212 31.05 25.51 19.02
C GLU A 212 30.50 24.51 18.00
N ARG A 213 29.85 25.01 16.93
CA ARG A 213 29.25 24.17 15.88
C ARG A 213 29.96 24.35 14.55
N THR A 214 30.53 23.28 14.02
CA THR A 214 31.22 23.32 12.73
C THR A 214 30.23 23.41 11.57
N VAL A 215 30.66 23.97 10.43
CA VAL A 215 29.85 23.98 9.20
C VAL A 215 29.45 22.56 8.79
N GLY A 216 30.34 21.58 9.01
CA GLY A 216 30.07 20.17 8.75
C GLY A 216 28.93 19.60 9.60
N GLU A 217 28.84 19.98 10.88
CA GLU A 217 27.73 19.56 11.75
C GLU A 217 26.38 20.16 11.30
N ILE A 218 26.37 21.42 10.86
CA ILE A 218 25.15 22.06 10.34
C ILE A 218 24.71 21.38 9.03
N VAL A 219 25.65 21.05 8.15
CA VAL A 219 25.37 20.31 6.91
C VAL A 219 24.85 18.91 7.22
N ASN A 220 25.46 18.21 8.20
CA ASN A 220 24.99 16.90 8.65
C ASN A 220 23.57 16.96 9.22
N LEU A 221 23.25 18.00 10.00
CA LEU A 221 21.89 18.21 10.53
C LEU A 221 20.86 18.33 9.39
N MET A 222 21.19 19.05 8.31
CA MET A 222 20.31 19.21 7.15
C MET A 222 20.23 17.95 6.27
N SER A 223 21.30 17.17 6.15
CA SER A 223 21.37 16.03 5.22
C SER A 223 20.98 14.69 5.85
N VAL A 224 21.36 14.45 7.10
CA VAL A 224 21.15 13.17 7.81
C VAL A 224 19.97 13.26 8.76
N ASP A 225 19.95 14.24 9.66
CA ASP A 225 18.93 14.29 10.71
C ASP A 225 17.55 14.67 10.16
N VAL A 226 17.48 15.67 9.28
CA VAL A 226 16.22 16.03 8.60
C VAL A 226 15.73 14.90 7.67
N ALA A 227 16.63 14.09 7.09
CA ALA A 227 16.24 12.91 6.32
C ALA A 227 15.60 11.83 7.21
N LYS A 228 16.15 11.57 8.40
CA LYS A 228 15.52 10.65 9.36
C LYS A 228 14.12 11.11 9.78
N VAL A 229 13.92 12.41 9.97
CA VAL A 229 12.59 12.97 10.27
C VAL A 229 11.61 12.69 9.12
N PHE A 230 12.05 12.88 7.88
CA PHE A 230 11.25 12.51 6.70
C PHE A 230 10.87 11.03 6.69
N ASP A 231 11.81 10.14 7.01
CA ASP A 231 11.56 8.70 7.02
C ASP A 231 10.56 8.28 8.11
N VAL A 232 10.57 8.93 9.28
CA VAL A 232 9.70 8.57 10.42
C VAL A 232 8.25 9.03 10.25
N ILE A 233 8.02 10.15 9.55
CA ILE A 233 6.69 10.78 9.45
C ILE A 233 5.62 9.82 8.88
N PRO A 234 5.83 9.10 7.77
CA PRO A 234 4.85 8.16 7.24
C PRO A 234 4.48 7.03 8.21
N PHE A 235 5.46 6.54 8.98
CA PHE A 235 5.26 5.45 9.95
C PHE A 235 4.67 5.92 11.29
N SER A 236 4.62 7.22 11.56
CA SER A 236 4.09 7.75 12.83
C SER A 236 2.64 7.33 13.09
N THR A 237 1.85 7.14 12.03
CA THR A 237 0.46 6.70 12.12
C THR A 237 0.32 5.24 12.56
N LEU A 238 1.30 4.39 12.23
CA LEU A 238 1.32 2.98 12.60
C LEU A 238 1.37 2.79 14.13
N LEU A 239 1.98 3.73 14.87
CA LEU A 239 2.13 3.64 16.33
C LEU A 239 0.79 3.55 17.06
N TRP A 240 -0.25 4.20 16.56
CA TRP A 240 -1.56 4.20 17.19
C TRP A 240 -2.60 3.34 16.47
N THR A 241 -2.45 3.10 15.16
CA THR A 241 -3.34 2.17 14.44
C THR A 241 -3.00 0.72 14.67
N ALA A 242 -1.72 0.34 14.79
CA ALA A 242 -1.35 -1.06 15.01
C ALA A 242 -1.95 -1.65 16.30
N PRO A 243 -1.92 -0.96 17.47
CA PRO A 243 -2.59 -1.45 18.67
C PRO A 243 -4.11 -1.61 18.51
N LEU A 244 -4.75 -0.67 17.81
CA LEU A 244 -6.19 -0.73 17.55
C LEU A 244 -6.53 -1.91 16.63
N GLN A 245 -5.77 -2.09 15.55
CA GLN A 245 -5.92 -3.19 14.62
C GLN A 245 -5.71 -4.54 15.31
N ILE A 246 -4.66 -4.67 16.13
CA ILE A 246 -4.41 -5.88 16.94
C ILE A 246 -5.59 -6.14 17.88
N GLY A 247 -6.09 -5.13 18.59
CA GLY A 247 -7.23 -5.27 19.50
C GLY A 247 -8.50 -5.75 18.81
N VAL A 248 -8.86 -5.15 17.67
CA VAL A 248 -10.03 -5.56 16.88
C VAL A 248 -9.84 -6.97 16.29
N SER A 249 -8.63 -7.30 15.82
CA SER A 249 -8.30 -8.64 15.32
C SER A 249 -8.48 -9.71 16.39
N ILE A 250 -7.98 -9.46 17.61
CA ILE A 250 -8.13 -10.39 18.74
C ILE A 250 -9.59 -10.54 19.13
N TYR A 251 -10.35 -9.44 19.12
CA TYR A 251 -11.79 -9.49 19.40
C TYR A 251 -12.53 -10.40 18.41
N PHE A 252 -12.28 -10.24 17.11
CA PHE A 252 -12.89 -11.12 16.10
C PHE A 252 -12.40 -12.57 16.22
N LEU A 253 -11.11 -12.80 16.47
CA LEU A 253 -10.56 -14.14 16.67
C LEU A 253 -11.19 -14.83 17.88
N TRP A 254 -11.42 -14.09 18.97
CA TRP A 254 -12.12 -14.57 20.15
C TRP A 254 -13.57 -14.98 19.84
N LEU A 255 -14.28 -14.25 18.97
CA LEU A 255 -15.63 -14.62 18.57
C LEU A 255 -15.67 -15.91 17.74
N VAL A 256 -14.63 -16.20 16.96
CA VAL A 256 -14.59 -17.39 16.09
C VAL A 256 -14.10 -18.64 16.84
N ILE A 257 -13.02 -18.54 17.63
CA ILE A 257 -12.31 -19.70 18.20
C ILE A 257 -12.34 -19.70 19.76
N GLY A 258 -12.89 -18.65 20.38
CA GLY A 258 -13.03 -18.57 21.83
C GLY A 258 -11.70 -18.42 22.58
N PRO A 259 -11.58 -18.97 23.81
CA PRO A 259 -10.39 -18.81 24.66
C PRO A 259 -9.08 -19.31 24.06
N SER A 260 -9.14 -20.22 23.08
CA SER A 260 -7.96 -20.72 22.37
C SER A 260 -7.20 -19.61 21.63
N ALA A 261 -7.86 -18.50 21.27
CA ALA A 261 -7.24 -17.32 20.66
C ALA A 261 -6.12 -16.71 21.54
N LEU A 262 -6.20 -16.86 22.88
CA LEU A 262 -5.19 -16.33 23.80
C LEU A 262 -3.83 -17.02 23.66
N ALA A 263 -3.79 -18.28 23.22
CA ALA A 263 -2.54 -18.98 23.00
C ALA A 263 -1.72 -18.32 21.86
N GLY A 264 -2.38 -17.96 20.75
CA GLY A 264 -1.76 -17.21 19.66
C GLY A 264 -1.28 -15.83 20.11
N LEU A 265 -2.11 -15.10 20.87
CA LEU A 265 -1.72 -13.82 21.46
C LEU A 265 -0.49 -13.94 22.38
N ALA A 266 -0.44 -14.97 23.22
CA ALA A 266 0.68 -15.20 24.11
C ALA A 266 1.99 -15.40 23.33
N VAL A 267 1.96 -16.18 22.23
CA VAL A 267 3.13 -16.37 21.37
C VAL A 267 3.53 -15.07 20.68
N LEU A 268 2.58 -14.31 20.12
CA LEU A 268 2.87 -12.99 19.52
C LEU A 268 3.52 -12.02 20.51
N LEU A 269 3.02 -11.96 21.74
CA LEU A 269 3.60 -11.13 22.81
C LEU A 269 5.00 -11.59 23.21
N LEU A 270 5.29 -12.89 23.14
CA LEU A 270 6.61 -13.47 23.42
C LEU A 270 7.61 -13.18 22.29
N LEU A 271 7.14 -13.06 21.04
CA LEU A 271 7.98 -12.67 19.90
C LEU A 271 8.52 -11.24 20.01
N ILE A 272 7.76 -10.31 20.61
CA ILE A 272 8.19 -8.91 20.79
C ILE A 272 9.52 -8.79 21.55
N PRO A 273 9.69 -9.31 22.79
CA PRO A 273 10.95 -9.23 23.50
C PRO A 273 12.06 -10.03 22.84
N ILE A 274 11.77 -11.18 22.22
CA ILE A 274 12.76 -11.95 21.47
C ILE A 274 13.33 -11.12 20.32
N ASN A 275 12.48 -10.51 19.50
CA ASN A 275 12.89 -9.61 18.42
C ASN A 275 13.67 -8.40 18.95
N GLY A 276 13.29 -7.87 20.12
CA GLY A 276 14.04 -6.82 20.81
C GLY A 276 15.47 -7.25 21.16
N VAL A 277 15.64 -8.41 21.80
CA VAL A 277 16.97 -8.95 22.16
C VAL A 277 17.80 -9.24 20.91
N VAL A 278 17.23 -9.90 19.90
CA VAL A 278 17.92 -10.19 18.64
C VAL A 278 18.35 -8.90 17.93
N SER A 279 17.48 -7.88 17.88
CA SER A 279 17.78 -6.59 17.27
C SER A 279 18.92 -5.86 18.00
N THR A 280 18.96 -5.90 19.34
CA THR A 280 20.08 -5.30 20.10
C THR A 280 21.40 -6.04 19.85
N LYS A 281 21.39 -7.37 19.75
CA LYS A 281 22.57 -8.17 19.40
C LYS A 281 23.05 -7.88 17.98
N LEU A 282 22.13 -7.81 17.03
CA LEU A 282 22.44 -7.46 15.64
C LEU A 282 23.10 -6.09 15.54
N ARG A 283 22.56 -5.09 16.26
CA ARG A 283 23.18 -3.76 16.36
C ARG A 283 24.58 -3.81 16.98
N ALA A 284 24.79 -4.60 18.03
CA ALA A 284 26.11 -4.77 18.63
C ALA A 284 27.11 -5.39 17.65
N TYR A 285 26.70 -6.42 16.88
CA TYR A 285 27.55 -7.02 15.84
C TYR A 285 27.85 -6.04 14.71
N GLN A 286 26.86 -5.25 14.26
CA GLN A 286 27.07 -4.20 13.26
C GLN A 286 28.11 -3.17 13.72
N VAL A 287 28.02 -2.70 14.97
CA VAL A 287 29.00 -1.76 15.52
C VAL A 287 30.40 -2.39 15.59
N ALA A 288 30.51 -3.64 16.05
CA ALA A 288 31.79 -4.34 16.13
C ALA A 288 32.41 -4.58 14.73
N GLN A 289 31.58 -4.94 13.75
CA GLN A 289 31.99 -5.09 12.36
C GLN A 289 32.50 -3.77 11.78
N MET A 290 31.79 -2.66 11.98
CA MET A 290 32.19 -1.35 11.47
C MET A 290 33.56 -0.94 12.00
N LYS A 291 33.85 -1.17 13.29
CA LYS A 291 35.19 -0.92 13.86
C LYS A 291 36.30 -1.70 13.14
N LYS A 292 36.10 -3.00 12.89
CA LYS A 292 37.11 -3.83 12.19
C LYS A 292 37.24 -3.48 10.71
N LYS A 293 36.14 -3.11 10.07
CA LYS A 293 36.13 -2.59 8.71
C LYS A 293 36.92 -1.28 8.62
N ASP A 294 36.76 -0.36 9.57
CA ASP A 294 37.48 0.91 9.62
C ASP A 294 38.98 0.71 9.83
N GLU A 295 39.38 -0.19 10.75
CA GLU A 295 40.78 -0.61 10.93
C GLU A 295 41.39 -1.11 9.61
N ARG A 296 40.68 -2.01 8.90
CA ARG A 296 41.14 -2.56 7.62
C ARG A 296 41.27 -1.50 6.53
N VAL A 297 40.28 -0.62 6.41
CA VAL A 297 40.27 0.46 5.40
C VAL A 297 41.40 1.46 5.68
N LYS A 298 41.67 1.77 6.96
CA LYS A 298 42.80 2.61 7.35
C LYS A 298 44.14 1.98 6.96
N LEU A 299 44.38 0.71 7.31
CA LEU A 299 45.62 0.01 6.94
C LEU A 299 45.80 -0.05 5.42
N MET A 300 44.73 -0.30 4.66
CA MET A 300 44.76 -0.26 3.21
C MET A 300 45.15 1.11 2.65
N SER A 301 44.65 2.20 3.25
CA SER A 301 45.05 3.56 2.86
C SER A 301 46.53 3.83 3.10
N GLU A 302 47.09 3.33 4.21
CA GLU A 302 48.52 3.46 4.54
C GLU A 302 49.39 2.67 3.54
N ILE A 303 48.99 1.44 3.20
CA ILE A 303 49.67 0.61 2.18
C ILE A 303 49.68 1.31 0.82
N LEU A 304 48.53 1.86 0.38
CA LEU A 304 48.43 2.55 -0.91
C LEU A 304 49.28 3.82 -0.96
N SER A 305 49.32 4.58 0.13
CA SER A 305 50.17 5.78 0.23
C SER A 305 51.66 5.43 0.19
N GLY A 306 52.06 4.31 0.81
CA GLY A 306 53.46 3.85 0.90
C GLY A 306 53.90 2.81 -0.14
N ILE A 307 53.11 2.56 -1.19
CA ILE A 307 53.25 1.35 -2.03
C ILE A 307 54.65 1.16 -2.63
N LYS A 308 55.31 2.24 -3.05
CA LYS A 308 56.66 2.18 -3.64
C LYS A 308 57.71 1.66 -2.65
N ILE A 309 57.61 2.07 -1.39
CA ILE A 309 58.52 1.65 -0.32
C ILE A 309 58.29 0.17 0.00
N LEU A 310 57.03 -0.26 0.13
CA LEU A 310 56.71 -1.67 0.38
C LEU A 310 57.28 -2.58 -0.70
N LYS A 311 57.15 -2.20 -1.98
CA LYS A 311 57.73 -2.96 -3.10
C LYS A 311 59.25 -2.99 -3.10
N LEU A 312 59.90 -1.87 -2.76
CA LEU A 312 61.36 -1.78 -2.71
C LEU A 312 61.96 -2.75 -1.70
N TYR A 313 61.28 -2.95 -0.56
CA TYR A 313 61.74 -3.84 0.52
C TYR A 313 61.10 -5.23 0.49
N ALA A 314 60.30 -5.55 -0.54
CA ALA A 314 59.54 -6.80 -0.65
C ALA A 314 58.65 -7.11 0.59
N TRP A 315 58.07 -6.08 1.21
CA TRP A 315 57.25 -6.19 2.42
C TRP A 315 55.78 -6.56 2.15
N GLU A 316 55.38 -6.76 0.89
CA GLU A 316 53.99 -7.05 0.53
C GLU A 316 53.42 -8.28 1.26
N PRO A 317 54.13 -9.41 1.40
CA PRO A 317 53.58 -10.59 2.09
C PRO A 317 53.29 -10.32 3.58
N SER A 318 54.13 -9.52 4.24
CA SER A 318 53.97 -9.19 5.67
C SER A 318 52.73 -8.32 5.90
N TYR A 319 52.57 -7.26 5.09
CA TYR A 319 51.38 -6.40 5.16
C TYR A 319 50.10 -7.15 4.72
N GLN A 320 50.20 -8.07 3.76
CA GLN A 320 49.09 -8.93 3.37
C GLN A 320 48.63 -9.80 4.56
N ALA A 321 49.55 -10.38 5.32
CA ALA A 321 49.22 -11.18 6.49
C ALA A 321 48.48 -10.37 7.57
N GLU A 322 48.91 -9.14 7.84
CA GLU A 322 48.22 -8.25 8.78
C GLU A 322 46.81 -7.85 8.30
N VAL A 323 46.64 -7.55 7.01
CA VAL A 323 45.30 -7.30 6.44
C VAL A 323 44.40 -8.52 6.60
N LEU A 324 44.90 -9.72 6.29
CA LEU A 324 44.13 -10.96 6.38
C LEU A 324 43.73 -11.28 7.82
N LYS A 325 44.59 -10.99 8.80
CA LYS A 325 44.29 -11.10 10.22
C LYS A 325 43.13 -10.20 10.64
N ILE A 326 43.11 -8.95 10.19
CA ILE A 326 41.96 -8.03 10.42
C ILE A 326 40.70 -8.55 9.72
N ARG A 327 40.85 -9.03 8.47
CA ARG A 327 39.74 -9.60 7.69
C ARG A 327 39.14 -10.83 8.37
N GLU A 328 39.93 -11.71 8.97
CA GLU A 328 39.42 -12.88 9.69
C GLU A 328 38.55 -12.46 10.89
N MET A 329 38.98 -11.44 11.64
CA MET A 329 38.19 -10.87 12.74
C MET A 329 36.88 -10.24 12.24
N GLU A 330 36.93 -9.50 11.13
CA GLU A 330 35.74 -8.94 10.45
C GLU A 330 34.78 -10.05 9.98
N MET A 331 35.30 -11.15 9.45
CA MET A 331 34.49 -12.28 8.99
C MET A 331 33.81 -13.01 10.14
N LYS A 332 34.45 -13.12 11.31
CA LYS A 332 33.84 -13.71 12.51
C LYS A 332 32.62 -12.90 12.98
N THR A 333 32.72 -11.56 13.01
CA THR A 333 31.58 -10.70 13.40
C THR A 333 30.47 -10.70 12.35
N LEU A 334 30.84 -10.70 11.06
CA LEU A 334 29.89 -10.86 9.96
C LEU A 334 29.11 -12.18 10.04
N LYS A 335 29.80 -13.29 10.32
CA LYS A 335 29.16 -14.60 10.43
C LYS A 335 28.17 -14.64 11.60
N ALA A 336 28.54 -14.08 12.75
CA ALA A 336 27.64 -13.96 13.90
C ALA A 336 26.40 -13.08 13.59
N ALA A 337 26.60 -11.95 12.89
CA ALA A 337 25.50 -11.09 12.44
C ALA A 337 24.58 -11.83 11.45
N ALA A 338 25.14 -12.60 10.52
CA ALA A 338 24.37 -13.39 9.55
C ALA A 338 23.50 -14.46 10.24
N TYR A 339 24.04 -15.17 11.24
CA TYR A 339 23.24 -16.12 12.03
C TYR A 339 22.12 -15.43 12.80
N ALA A 340 22.39 -14.27 13.41
CA ALA A 340 21.37 -13.50 14.11
C ALA A 340 20.28 -12.98 13.16
N SER A 341 20.66 -12.53 11.95
CA SER A 341 19.72 -12.11 10.91
C SER A 341 18.87 -13.27 10.41
N ALA A 342 19.49 -14.41 10.10
CA ALA A 342 18.77 -15.60 9.65
C ALA A 342 17.77 -16.10 10.71
N PHE A 343 18.14 -16.04 11.99
CA PHE A 343 17.22 -16.34 13.08
C PHE A 343 16.06 -15.34 13.14
N ASN A 344 16.32 -14.04 13.00
CA ASN A 344 15.27 -13.03 12.93
C ASN A 344 14.31 -13.28 11.75
N ASP A 345 14.83 -13.58 10.57
CA ASP A 345 14.03 -13.84 9.37
C ASP A 345 13.19 -15.13 9.52
N PHE A 346 13.77 -16.16 10.15
CA PHE A 346 13.05 -17.38 10.52
C PHE A 346 11.89 -17.10 11.49
N MET A 347 12.12 -16.25 12.50
CA MET A 347 11.07 -15.87 13.46
C MET A 347 9.93 -15.10 12.78
N TRP A 348 10.25 -14.22 11.82
CA TRP A 348 9.26 -13.55 10.99
C TRP A 348 8.46 -14.54 10.13
N ALA A 349 9.12 -15.50 9.49
CA ALA A 349 8.44 -16.53 8.72
C ALA A 349 7.51 -17.39 9.61
N CYS A 350 7.99 -17.81 10.80
CA CYS A 350 7.18 -18.58 11.74
C CYS A 350 5.96 -17.82 12.25
N SER A 351 6.09 -16.50 12.44
CA SER A 351 4.98 -15.66 12.90
C SER A 351 3.81 -15.61 11.91
N GLN A 352 4.04 -15.91 10.63
CA GLN A 352 2.99 -15.95 9.61
C GLN A 352 2.15 -17.24 9.64
N PHE A 353 2.66 -18.30 10.27
CA PHE A 353 1.95 -19.58 10.42
C PHE A 353 1.12 -19.68 11.70
N LEU A 354 1.23 -18.67 12.57
CA LEU A 354 0.56 -18.56 13.86
C LEU A 354 -0.60 -17.57 13.75
#